data_AF-A0A957UGW3-F1
#
_entry.id   AF-A0A957UGW3-F1
#
_cell.length_a   1.000
_cell.length_b   1.000
_cell.length_c   1.000
_cell.angle_alpha   90.00
_cell.angle_beta   90.00
_cell.angle_gamma   90.00
#
_symmetry.space_group_name_H-M   'P 1'
#
loop_
_entity.id
_entity.type
_entity.pdbx_description
1 polymer ?
#
loop_
_entity_poly.entity_id
_entity_poly.type
_entity_poly.pdbx_seq_one_letter_code
_entity_poly.pdbx_strand_id
1 'polypeptide(L)' 'AMIHAAAANGWLNLEKSALESLMCIKRAGADMILTYFAKDAARWMV' A
#
# COMPACT_ATOMS: atom_id res chain seq x y z
N ALA A 1 5.15 -8.18 2.58
CA ALA A 1 5.80 -9.35 1.95
C ALA A 1 5.58 -9.36 0.43
N MET A 2 4.37 -9.68 -0.07
CA MET A 2 4.12 -9.82 -1.52
C MET A 2 4.41 -8.55 -2.34
N ILE A 3 3.86 -7.40 -1.94
CA ILE A 3 4.04 -6.13 -2.65
C ILE A 3 5.54 -5.73 -2.68
N HIS A 4 6.25 -5.90 -1.56
CA HIS A 4 7.70 -5.63 -1.51
C HIS A 4 8.51 -6.57 -2.42
N ALA A 5 8.18 -7.87 -2.46
CA ALA A 5 8.87 -8.83 -3.31
C ALA A 5 8.65 -8.53 -4.80
N ALA A 6 7.40 -8.23 -5.19
CA ALA A 6 7.08 -7.85 -6.57
C ALA A 6 7.76 -6.54 -6.98
N ALA A 7 7.84 -5.55 -6.09
CA ALA A 7 8.60 -4.32 -6.33
C ALA A 7 10.11 -4.58 -6.46
N ALA A 8 10.69 -5.43 -5.61
CA ALA A 8 12.11 -5.78 -5.66
C ALA A 8 12.48 -6.49 -6.97
N ASN A 9 11.56 -7.27 -7.54
CA ASN A 9 11.71 -7.87 -8.87
C ASN A 9 11.42 -6.91 -10.03
N GLY A 10 11.08 -5.64 -9.74
CA GLY A 10 10.76 -4.62 -10.74
C GLY A 10 9.42 -4.82 -11.45
N TRP A 11 8.54 -5.69 -10.94
CA TRP A 11 7.26 -6.01 -11.58
C TRP A 11 6.20 -4.92 -11.37
N LEU A 12 6.35 -4.11 -10.31
CA LEU A 12 5.43 -3.03 -9.97
C LEU A 12 6.15 -1.89 -9.26
N ASN A 13 5.50 -0.73 -9.23
CA ASN A 13 5.93 0.40 -8.41
C ASN A 13 5.40 0.22 -6.98
N LEU A 14 6.31 0.17 -6.01
CA LEU A 14 5.98 -0.13 -4.61
C LEU A 14 4.93 0.83 -4.04
N GLU A 15 5.18 2.13 -4.16
CA GLU A 15 4.34 3.19 -3.59
C GLU A 15 2.94 3.17 -4.21
N LYS A 16 2.85 3.20 -5.54
CA LYS A 16 1.56 3.21 -6.24
C LYS A 16 0.73 1.97 -5.91
N SER A 17 1.33 0.78 -5.98
CA SER A 17 0.61 -0.46 -5.71
C SER A 17 0.21 -0.64 -4.24
N ALA A 18 1.05 -0.17 -3.31
CA ALA A 18 0.70 -0.17 -1.88
C ALA A 18 -0.48 0.78 -1.61
N LEU A 19 -0.43 2.02 -2.11
CA LEU A 19 -1.51 2.99 -1.94
C LEU A 19 -2.81 2.53 -2.61
N GLU A 20 -2.75 1.95 -3.80
CA GLU A 20 -3.92 1.39 -4.48
C GLU A 20 -4.55 0.23 -3.69
N SER A 21 -3.73 -0.63 -3.10
CA SER A 21 -4.22 -1.70 -2.22
C SER A 21 -4.95 -1.14 -1.00
N LEU A 22 -4.39 -0.12 -0.35
CA LEU A 22 -5.04 0.56 0.79
C LEU A 22 -6.33 1.26 0.36
N MET A 23 -6.36 1.91 -0.80
CA MET A 23 -7.56 2.53 -1.35
C MET A 23 -8.65 1.49 -1.65
N CYS A 24 -8.29 0.31 -2.19
CA CYS A 24 -9.23 -0.77 -2.41
C CYS A 24 -9.88 -1.26 -1.10
N ILE A 25 -9.09 -1.40 -0.03
CA ILE A 25 -9.60 -1.78 1.29
C ILE A 25 -10.53 -0.70 1.84
N LYS A 26 -10.16 0.58 1.74
CA LYS A 26 -11.05 1.69 2.16
C LYS A 26 -12.35 1.71 1.38
N ARG A 27 -12.28 1.51 0.05
CA ARG A 27 -13.44 1.42 -0.84
C ARG A 27 -14.38 0.26 -0.49
N ALA A 28 -13.85 -0.84 0.06
CA ALA A 28 -14.67 -1.94 0.55
C ALA A 28 -15.47 -1.60 1.83
N GLY A 29 -15.28 -0.41 2.39
CA GLY A 29 -16.03 0.10 3.55
C GLY A 29 -15.28 0.04 4.87
N ALA A 30 -13.96 -0.24 4.87
CA ALA A 30 -13.19 -0.28 6.11
C ALA A 30 -13.06 1.12 6.73
N ASP A 31 -13.42 1.28 8.01
CA ASP A 31 -13.21 2.53 8.74
C ASP A 31 -11.75 2.72 9.15
N MET A 32 -11.07 1.63 9.50
CA MET A 32 -9.65 1.61 9.89
C MET A 32 -8.90 0.45 9.23
N ILE A 33 -7.65 0.69 8.83
CA ILE A 33 -6.77 -0.30 8.20
C ILE A 33 -5.50 -0.43 9.03
N LEU A 34 -5.28 -1.60 9.63
CA LEU A 34 -4.04 -1.95 10.33
C LEU A 34 -3.05 -2.56 9.33
N THR A 35 -1.95 -1.88 9.06
CA THR A 35 -1.00 -2.27 8.02
C THR A 35 0.43 -1.88 8.36
N TYR A 36 1.39 -2.70 7.95
CA TYR A 36 2.82 -2.39 8.06
C TYR A 36 3.23 -1.22 7.15
N PHE A 37 2.45 -0.93 6.10
CA PHE A 37 2.65 0.22 5.24
C PHE A 37 2.24 1.56 5.87
N ALA A 38 1.71 1.57 7.11
CA ALA A 38 1.12 2.78 7.69
C ALA A 38 2.11 3.96 7.75
N LYS A 39 3.36 3.70 8.16
CA LYS A 39 4.40 4.73 8.24
C LYS A 39 4.82 5.26 6.85
N ASP A 40 4.91 4.37 5.87
CA ASP A 40 5.33 4.73 4.52
C ASP A 40 4.20 5.46 3.77
N ALA A 41 2.97 4.97 3.88
CA ALA A 41 1.79 5.64 3.35
C ALA A 41 1.64 7.06 3.92
N ALA A 42 1.87 7.25 5.23
CA ALA A 42 1.85 8.57 5.84
C ALA A 42 2.91 9.53 5.26
N ARG A 43 4.03 9.02 4.72
CA ARG A 43 5.08 9.84 4.08
C ARG A 43 4.75 10.17 2.63
N TRP A 44 4.14 9.23 1.90
CA TRP A 44 3.79 9.40 0.49
C TRP A 44 2.58 10.32 0.27
N MET A 45 1.74 10.48 1.29
CA MET A 45 0.49 11.26 1.21
C MET A 45 0.65 12.72 1.68
N VAL A 46 1.89 13.20 1.84
CA VAL A 46 2.22 14.62 2.12
C VAL A 46 2.43 15.36 0.82
#